data_AF-A0A4Y4DS24-F1
#
_entry.id   AF-A0A4Y4DS24-F1
#
_cell.length_a   1.000
_cell.length_b   1.000
_cell.length_c   1.000
_cell.angle_alpha   90.00
_cell.angle_beta   90.00
_cell.angle_gamma   90.00
#
_symmetry.space_group_name_H-M   'P 1'
#
loop_
_entity.id
_entity.type
_entity.pdbx_description
1 polymer ?
#
loop_
_entity_poly.entity_id
_entity_poly.type
_entity_poly.pdbx_seq_one_letter_code
_entity_poly.pdbx_strand_id
1 'polypeptide(L)'
;MELAQIATFLVVSTTLACTPGADWAYIISSVLKKERYAPAVWGLLSGYLVHTLLLVCGIAALVASSPILLTWLTTAGALYLLWLGISTIRGWKSAVFYNQDSAGLDISTNSKDPVSMEAPTAYTATSTMTLAPATKTAESPRAKFLKGLLTSGTNPKALLLYVALIPQFLNDSSPVPMALQTTIFGLGHFLVSILVYFAVAKAAQLLLSSRPTAARIVTLCSGIIMIAISALLLCEQFVVV
;
A
#
# COMPACT_ATOMS: atom_id res chain seq x y z
N MET A 1 10.38 -23.05 -15.28
CA MET A 1 9.19 -22.25 -14.96
C MET A 1 8.47 -21.94 -16.24
N GLU A 2 7.17 -22.20 -16.29
CA GLU A 2 6.35 -21.96 -17.48
C GLU A 2 6.06 -20.46 -17.64
N LEU A 3 6.21 -19.93 -18.86
CA LEU A 3 5.94 -18.52 -19.16
C LEU A 3 4.48 -18.16 -18.86
N ALA A 4 3.56 -19.08 -19.10
CA ALA A 4 2.14 -18.92 -18.81
C ALA A 4 1.88 -18.65 -17.32
N GLN A 5 2.61 -19.32 -16.43
CA GLN A 5 2.46 -19.15 -14.98
C GLN A 5 2.89 -17.74 -14.52
N ILE A 6 4.01 -17.26 -15.06
CA ILE A 6 4.50 -15.89 -14.83
C ILE A 6 3.49 -14.87 -15.38
N ALA A 7 2.97 -15.09 -16.59
CA ALA A 7 1.99 -14.22 -17.20
C ALA A 7 0.69 -14.15 -16.37
N THR A 8 0.14 -15.29 -15.94
CA THR A 8 -1.05 -15.34 -15.08
C THR A 8 -0.82 -14.61 -13.76
N PHE A 9 0.33 -14.84 -13.10
CA PHE A 9 0.68 -14.11 -11.89
C PHE A 9 0.77 -12.60 -12.13
N LEU A 10 1.39 -12.17 -13.23
CA LEU A 10 1.51 -10.74 -13.56
C LEU A 10 0.14 -10.11 -13.82
N VAL A 11 -0.79 -10.80 -14.47
CA VAL A 11 -2.16 -10.31 -14.66
C VAL A 11 -2.90 -10.15 -13.32
N VAL A 12 -2.84 -11.17 -12.47
CA VAL A 12 -3.49 -11.14 -11.14
C VAL A 12 -2.86 -10.05 -10.26
N SER A 13 -1.54 -10.00 -10.18
CA SER A 13 -0.81 -9.03 -9.36
C SER A 13 -0.96 -7.60 -9.86
N THR A 14 -1.06 -7.38 -11.18
CA THR A 14 -1.39 -6.06 -11.78
C THR A 14 -2.80 -5.65 -11.43
N THR A 15 -3.76 -6.57 -11.52
CA THR A 15 -5.14 -6.31 -11.10
C THR A 15 -5.16 -5.83 -9.65
N LEU A 16 -4.46 -6.53 -8.75
CA LEU A 16 -4.36 -6.15 -7.34
C LEU A 16 -3.61 -4.83 -7.12
N ALA A 17 -2.55 -4.56 -7.88
CA ALA A 17 -1.83 -3.28 -7.80
C ALA A 17 -2.73 -2.10 -8.21
N CYS A 18 -3.62 -2.31 -9.18
CA CYS A 18 -4.60 -1.34 -9.65
C CYS A 18 -5.78 -1.09 -8.70
N THR A 19 -5.90 -1.88 -7.62
CA THR A 19 -6.95 -1.68 -6.61
C THR A 19 -6.59 -0.53 -5.66
N PRO A 20 -7.48 0.46 -5.49
CA PRO A 20 -7.23 1.54 -4.54
C PRO A 20 -7.19 0.99 -3.11
N GLY A 21 -6.24 1.48 -2.32
CA GLY A 21 -6.03 1.08 -0.92
C GLY A 21 -5.10 2.06 -0.19
N ALA A 22 -4.53 1.61 0.93
CA ALA A 22 -3.65 2.44 1.77
C ALA A 22 -2.49 3.09 1.00
N ASP A 23 -1.84 2.32 0.12
CA ASP A 23 -0.72 2.80 -0.70
C ASP A 23 -1.13 3.92 -1.66
N TRP A 24 -2.26 3.78 -2.35
CA TRP A 24 -2.77 4.82 -3.25
C TRP A 24 -3.17 6.07 -2.46
N ALA A 25 -3.84 5.90 -1.32
CA ALA A 25 -4.22 7.02 -0.46
C ALA A 25 -2.97 7.79 0.01
N TYR A 26 -1.91 7.08 0.38
CA TYR A 26 -0.67 7.71 0.78
C TYR A 26 0.02 8.42 -0.39
N ILE A 27 0.11 7.81 -1.57
CA ILE A 27 0.66 8.43 -2.80
C ILE A 27 -0.10 9.72 -3.12
N ILE A 28 -1.42 9.66 -3.19
CA ILE A 28 -2.27 10.82 -3.51
C ILE A 28 -2.08 11.92 -2.47
N SER A 29 -2.08 11.60 -1.18
CA SER A 29 -1.84 12.59 -0.11
C SER A 29 -0.46 13.24 -0.22
N SER A 30 0.57 12.46 -0.55
CA SER A 30 1.95 12.96 -0.70
C SER A 30 2.11 13.88 -1.92
N VAL A 31 1.36 13.60 -2.99
CA VAL A 31 1.32 14.43 -4.20
C VAL A 31 0.56 15.73 -3.95
N LEU A 32 -0.59 15.67 -3.26
CA LEU A 32 -1.44 16.85 -3.02
C LEU A 32 -0.82 17.88 -2.10
N LYS A 33 0.09 17.45 -1.20
CA LYS A 33 0.90 18.38 -0.39
C LYS A 33 1.86 19.24 -1.24
N LYS A 34 1.98 19.01 -2.57
CA LYS A 34 2.91 19.67 -3.50
C LYS A 34 4.39 19.55 -3.10
N GLU A 35 4.70 18.62 -2.21
CA GLU A 35 6.07 18.32 -1.79
C GLU A 35 6.68 17.22 -2.67
N ARG A 36 7.98 16.97 -2.51
CA ARG A 36 8.66 15.85 -3.18
C ARG A 36 8.02 14.52 -2.74
N TYR A 37 7.21 13.92 -3.61
CA TYR A 37 6.49 12.65 -3.38
C TYR A 37 7.37 11.41 -3.60
N ALA A 38 8.49 11.54 -4.31
CA ALA A 38 9.36 10.40 -4.65
C ALA A 38 9.83 9.58 -3.42
N PRO A 39 10.24 10.17 -2.28
CA PRO A 39 10.59 9.40 -1.09
C PRO A 39 9.43 8.57 -0.56
N ALA A 40 8.18 9.07 -0.64
CA ALA A 40 7.00 8.32 -0.21
C ALA A 40 6.76 7.08 -1.08
N VAL A 41 6.85 7.23 -2.42
CA VAL A 41 6.70 6.13 -3.37
C VAL A 41 7.81 5.09 -3.20
N TRP A 42 9.07 5.52 -3.07
CA TRP A 42 10.19 4.59 -2.83
C TRP A 42 10.08 3.90 -1.47
N GLY A 43 9.54 4.59 -0.45
CA GLY A 43 9.18 3.99 0.82
C GLY A 43 8.22 2.82 0.62
N LEU A 44 7.09 3.05 -0.05
CA LEU A 44 6.11 2.01 -0.35
C LEU A 44 6.74 0.82 -1.10
N LEU A 45 7.50 1.10 -2.15
CA LEU A 45 8.17 0.09 -2.96
C LEU A 45 9.18 -0.75 -2.15
N SER A 46 9.93 -0.13 -1.25
CA SER A 46 10.85 -0.87 -0.37
C SER A 46 10.13 -1.82 0.58
N GLY A 47 8.89 -1.53 0.98
CA GLY A 47 8.07 -2.47 1.75
C GLY A 47 7.77 -3.75 0.97
N TYR A 48 7.59 -3.69 -0.35
CA TYR A 48 7.42 -4.87 -1.20
C TYR A 48 8.70 -5.68 -1.37
N LEU A 49 9.86 -5.03 -1.40
CA LEU A 49 11.14 -5.74 -1.35
C LEU A 49 11.29 -6.46 0.00
N VAL A 50 10.93 -5.82 1.12
CA VAL A 50 10.96 -6.45 2.44
C VAL A 50 10.04 -7.67 2.48
N HIS A 51 8.81 -7.57 1.98
CA HIS A 51 7.90 -8.72 1.87
C HIS A 51 8.49 -9.85 1.02
N THR A 52 9.11 -9.51 -0.12
CA THR A 52 9.76 -10.50 -0.99
C THR A 52 10.87 -11.21 -0.25
N LEU A 53 11.74 -10.47 0.46
CA LEU A 53 12.85 -11.05 1.24
C LEU A 53 12.34 -11.93 2.39
N LEU A 54 11.34 -11.45 3.14
CA LEU A 54 10.73 -12.22 4.22
C LEU A 54 10.13 -13.53 3.69
N LEU A 55 9.46 -13.47 2.54
CA LEU A 55 8.90 -14.65 1.91
C LEU A 55 9.99 -15.60 1.42
N VAL A 56 11.02 -15.11 0.73
CA VAL A 56 12.15 -15.94 0.28
C VAL A 56 12.85 -16.65 1.45
N CYS A 57 13.04 -15.95 2.57
CA CYS A 57 13.63 -16.53 3.79
C CYS A 57 12.68 -17.52 4.49
N GLY A 58 11.37 -17.25 4.48
CA GLY A 58 10.37 -17.98 5.26
C GLY A 58 9.63 -19.09 4.50
N ILE A 59 9.65 -19.10 3.16
CA ILE A 59 8.81 -19.98 2.35
C ILE A 59 9.17 -21.46 2.56
N ALA A 60 10.47 -21.78 2.70
CA ALA A 60 10.91 -23.14 2.98
C ALA A 60 10.39 -23.63 4.34
N ALA A 61 10.34 -22.76 5.36
CA ALA A 61 9.77 -23.09 6.67
C ALA A 61 8.25 -23.25 6.62
N LEU A 62 7.55 -22.40 5.84
CA LEU A 62 6.11 -22.52 5.60
C LEU A 62 5.75 -23.84 4.92
N VAL A 63 6.47 -24.21 3.86
CA VAL A 63 6.23 -25.46 3.11
C VAL A 63 6.60 -26.68 3.95
N ALA A 64 7.72 -26.64 4.69
CA ALA A 64 8.18 -27.77 5.48
C ALA A 64 7.33 -28.05 6.73
N SER A 65 6.64 -27.05 7.28
CA SER A 65 5.90 -27.19 8.54
C SER A 65 4.53 -27.85 8.39
N SER A 66 3.76 -27.54 7.33
CA SER A 66 2.56 -28.31 6.96
C SER A 66 1.93 -27.81 5.66
N PRO A 67 1.63 -28.68 4.68
CA PRO A 67 0.83 -28.34 3.50
C PRO A 67 -0.54 -27.74 3.85
N ILE A 68 -1.14 -28.15 4.98
CA ILE A 68 -2.46 -27.63 5.40
C ILE A 68 -2.41 -26.14 5.75
N LEU A 69 -1.26 -25.64 6.18
CA LEU A 69 -1.08 -24.23 6.51
C LEU A 69 -1.20 -23.37 5.26
N LEU A 70 -0.65 -23.83 4.13
CA LEU A 70 -0.76 -23.15 2.83
C LEU A 70 -2.20 -23.14 2.33
N THR A 71 -2.96 -24.22 2.55
CA THR A 71 -4.40 -24.28 2.27
C THR A 71 -5.14 -23.21 3.06
N TRP A 72 -5.00 -23.18 4.39
CA TRP A 72 -5.67 -22.20 5.25
C TRP A 72 -5.30 -20.76 4.89
N LEU A 73 -4.02 -20.52 4.60
CA LEU A 73 -3.50 -19.21 4.22
C LEU A 73 -4.06 -18.73 2.87
N THR A 74 -4.15 -19.66 1.91
CA THR A 74 -4.76 -19.44 0.60
C THR A 74 -6.24 -19.14 0.74
N THR A 75 -7.00 -19.95 1.49
CA THR A 75 -8.42 -19.73 1.74
C THR A 75 -8.67 -18.39 2.43
N ALA A 76 -7.90 -18.07 3.48
CA ALA A 76 -8.00 -16.79 4.17
C ALA A 76 -7.68 -15.61 3.24
N GLY A 77 -6.63 -15.74 2.41
CA GLY A 77 -6.29 -14.78 1.36
C GLY A 77 -7.41 -14.57 0.36
N ALA A 78 -7.98 -15.66 -0.17
CA ALA A 78 -9.06 -15.60 -1.15
C ALA A 78 -10.34 -14.97 -0.57
N LEU A 79 -10.72 -15.30 0.67
CA LEU A 79 -11.85 -14.69 1.38
C LEU A 79 -11.64 -13.20 1.63
N TYR A 80 -10.42 -12.80 2.00
CA TYR A 80 -10.12 -11.39 2.16
C TYR A 80 -10.13 -10.65 0.81
N LEU A 81 -9.57 -11.24 -0.26
CA LEU A 81 -9.66 -10.65 -1.60
C LEU A 81 -11.11 -10.49 -2.06
N LEU A 82 -11.99 -11.43 -1.70
CA LEU A 82 -13.44 -11.31 -1.92
C LEU A 82 -13.99 -10.09 -1.19
N TRP A 83 -13.71 -9.99 0.11
CA TRP A 83 -14.17 -8.89 0.96
C TRP A 83 -13.62 -7.55 0.48
N LEU A 84 -12.35 -7.49 0.06
CA LEU A 84 -11.71 -6.29 -0.45
C LEU A 84 -12.28 -5.90 -1.81
N GLY A 85 -12.56 -6.85 -2.70
CA GLY A 85 -13.26 -6.60 -3.97
C GLY A 85 -14.66 -6.02 -3.74
N ILE A 86 -15.43 -6.64 -2.84
CA ILE A 86 -16.76 -6.15 -2.43
C ILE A 86 -16.67 -4.75 -1.81
N SER A 87 -15.70 -4.50 -0.93
CA SER A 87 -15.48 -3.20 -0.28
C SER A 87 -15.07 -2.13 -1.29
N THR A 88 -14.25 -2.48 -2.29
CA THR A 88 -13.84 -1.59 -3.38
C THR A 88 -15.03 -1.19 -4.25
N ILE A 89 -15.89 -2.16 -4.60
CA ILE A 89 -17.14 -1.89 -5.34
C ILE A 89 -18.12 -1.09 -4.49
N ARG A 90 -18.24 -1.33 -3.18
CA ARG A 90 -19.12 -0.57 -2.29
C ARG A 90 -18.65 0.87 -2.09
N GLY A 91 -17.34 1.10 -1.99
CA GLY A 91 -16.71 2.40 -1.77
C GLY A 91 -16.52 3.27 -3.02
N TRP A 92 -16.84 2.77 -4.21
CA TRP A 92 -16.57 3.47 -5.49
C TRP A 92 -17.20 4.88 -5.61
N LYS A 93 -18.28 5.15 -4.87
CA LYS A 93 -18.92 6.48 -4.82
C LYS A 93 -18.15 7.49 -3.96
N SER A 94 -17.39 7.01 -2.97
CA SER A 94 -16.66 7.81 -1.97
C SER A 94 -15.18 8.02 -2.29
N ALA A 95 -14.72 7.64 -3.50
CA ALA A 95 -13.32 7.75 -3.93
C ALA A 95 -12.78 9.20 -4.03
N VAL A 96 -13.52 10.20 -3.56
CA VAL A 96 -13.13 11.61 -3.48
C VAL A 96 -13.71 12.18 -2.18
N PHE A 97 -12.91 13.05 -1.52
CA PHE A 97 -13.14 13.81 -0.29
C PHE A 97 -12.64 13.16 1.01
N TYR A 98 -11.36 13.39 1.32
CA TYR A 98 -10.90 13.42 2.71
C TYR A 98 -10.45 14.84 3.05
N ASN A 99 -11.33 15.60 3.70
CA ASN A 99 -10.96 16.82 4.42
C ASN A 99 -10.29 16.38 5.73
N GLN A 100 -8.97 16.55 5.82
CA GLN A 100 -8.18 16.15 7.00
C GLN A 100 -7.99 17.33 7.96
N ASP A 101 -9.07 17.76 8.59
CA ASP A 101 -9.01 18.76 9.69
C ASP A 101 -9.14 18.13 11.08
N SER A 102 -9.09 16.80 11.22
CA SER A 102 -9.34 16.18 12.53
C SER A 102 -8.50 14.91 12.74
N ALA A 103 -7.24 15.09 13.13
CA ALA A 103 -6.49 14.15 13.98
C ALA A 103 -5.08 14.71 14.24
N GLY A 104 -5.00 15.83 14.95
CA GLY A 104 -3.79 16.22 15.66
C GLY A 104 -3.66 15.34 16.90
N LEU A 105 -2.78 14.34 16.86
CA LEU A 105 -2.28 13.70 18.06
C LEU A 105 -1.07 14.53 18.51
N ASP A 106 -1.31 15.39 19.50
CA ASP A 106 -0.28 16.13 20.22
C ASP A 106 0.68 15.15 20.89
N ILE A 107 1.87 15.00 20.31
CA ILE A 107 3.03 14.48 21.03
C ILE A 107 3.91 15.67 21.34
N SER A 108 3.61 16.29 22.47
CA SER A 108 4.47 17.21 23.19
C SER A 108 5.80 16.51 23.50
N THR A 109 6.88 17.00 22.89
CA THR A 109 8.24 16.81 23.43
C THR A 109 8.77 18.17 23.86
N ASN A 110 8.63 18.39 25.16
CA ASN A 110 9.03 19.52 25.97
C ASN A 110 10.52 19.86 25.77
N SER A 111 10.80 21.07 25.26
CA SER A 111 12.15 21.67 25.29
C SER A 111 12.30 22.40 26.62
N LYS A 112 13.11 21.81 27.53
CA LYS A 112 13.71 22.54 28.65
C LYS A 112 14.59 23.66 28.08
N ASP A 113 14.42 24.88 28.58
CA ASP A 113 15.52 25.76 29.02
C ASP A 113 14.96 26.90 29.90
N PRO A 114 15.77 27.43 30.84
CA PRO A 114 15.28 28.15 32.01
C PRO A 114 15.00 29.63 31.72
N VAL A 115 13.92 30.12 32.32
CA VAL A 115 13.52 31.53 32.31
C VAL A 115 14.51 32.36 33.14
N SER A 116 15.26 33.23 32.48
CA SER A 116 15.87 34.40 33.14
C SER A 116 14.80 35.47 33.35
N MET A 117 14.70 35.89 34.60
CA MET A 117 13.73 36.79 35.19
C MET A 117 14.08 38.25 34.84
N GLU A 118 13.18 38.96 34.17
CA GLU A 118 13.18 40.43 34.19
C GLU A 118 11.75 40.96 33.97
N ALA A 119 11.34 41.87 34.85
CA ALA A 119 10.05 42.54 34.89
C ALA A 119 10.27 44.01 35.28
N PRO A 120 9.27 44.90 35.16
CA PRO A 120 8.53 45.26 33.95
C PRO A 120 8.52 46.79 33.76
N THR A 121 8.53 47.28 32.52
CA THR A 121 8.11 48.68 32.24
C THR A 121 7.00 48.69 31.21
N ALA A 122 5.91 49.33 31.61
CA ALA A 122 4.66 49.42 30.89
C ALA A 122 4.80 50.30 29.64
N TYR A 123 4.27 49.83 28.50
CA TYR A 123 3.65 50.72 27.53
C TYR A 123 2.53 50.00 26.78
N THR A 124 1.38 50.65 26.81
CA THR A 124 0.11 50.31 26.19
C THR A 124 0.25 50.27 24.67
N ALA A 125 0.03 49.12 24.05
CA ALA A 125 -0.29 49.02 22.63
C ALA A 125 -1.18 47.80 22.39
N THR A 126 -2.37 48.06 21.86
CA THR A 126 -3.35 47.11 21.34
C THR A 126 -2.68 45.98 20.57
N SER A 127 -2.54 44.81 21.21
CA SER A 127 -2.09 43.59 20.54
C SER A 127 -3.27 43.00 19.80
N THR A 128 -3.48 43.43 18.57
CA THR A 128 -4.11 42.56 17.57
C THR A 128 -3.25 41.30 17.52
N MET A 129 -3.70 40.22 18.16
CA MET A 129 -3.11 38.89 17.99
C MET A 129 -3.37 38.48 16.55
N THR A 130 -2.52 38.94 15.63
CA THR A 130 -2.31 38.29 14.36
C THR A 130 -1.68 36.94 14.70
N LEU A 131 -2.52 35.91 14.85
CA LEU A 131 -2.09 34.52 14.88
C LEU A 131 -1.20 34.31 13.65
N ALA A 132 0.12 34.31 13.86
CA ALA A 132 1.05 33.89 12.83
C ALA A 132 0.61 32.47 12.42
N PRO A 133 0.27 32.24 11.14
CA PRO A 133 -0.13 30.92 10.72
C PRO A 133 1.04 29.99 11.00
N ALA A 134 0.84 29.00 11.86
CA ALA A 134 1.83 27.98 12.15
C ALA A 134 2.24 27.37 10.81
N THR A 135 3.44 27.71 10.35
CA THR A 135 4.00 27.15 9.12
C THR A 135 4.26 25.69 9.41
N LYS A 136 3.36 24.80 8.98
CA LYS A 136 3.57 23.35 9.01
C LYS A 136 4.91 23.09 8.34
N THR A 137 5.94 22.77 9.14
CA THR A 137 7.28 22.47 8.62
C THR A 137 7.16 21.27 7.70
N ALA A 138 7.63 21.41 6.47
CA ALA A 138 7.58 20.36 5.47
C ALA A 138 8.16 19.05 6.02
N GLU A 139 7.45 17.93 5.85
CA GLU A 139 7.89 16.62 6.34
C GLU A 139 9.23 16.22 5.68
N SER A 140 10.17 15.72 6.48
CA SER A 140 11.50 15.33 5.99
C SER A 140 11.41 14.16 4.97
N PRO A 141 12.32 14.09 3.97
CA PRO A 141 12.32 13.00 3.00
C PRO A 141 12.42 11.60 3.64
N ARG A 142 13.18 11.48 4.73
CA ARG A 142 13.33 10.23 5.50
C ARG A 142 12.02 9.84 6.19
N ALA A 143 11.32 10.79 6.81
CA ALA A 143 10.03 10.54 7.44
C ALA A 143 8.98 10.06 6.40
N LYS A 144 8.95 10.67 5.22
CA LYS A 144 8.07 10.24 4.12
C LYS A 144 8.38 8.83 3.62
N PHE A 145 9.66 8.53 3.48
CA PHE A 145 10.12 7.19 3.10
C PHE A 145 9.72 6.16 4.15
N LEU A 146 10.03 6.40 5.43
CA LEU A 146 9.72 5.48 6.52
C LEU A 146 8.20 5.27 6.65
N LYS A 147 7.42 6.34 6.53
CA LYS A 147 5.96 6.24 6.52
C LYS A 147 5.44 5.43 5.34
N GLY A 148 6.04 5.58 4.15
CA GLY A 148 5.73 4.73 2.99
C GLY A 148 6.07 3.27 3.23
N LEU A 149 7.27 2.99 3.72
CA LEU A 149 7.72 1.64 4.07
C LEU A 149 6.76 0.97 5.06
N LEU A 150 6.35 1.68 6.11
CA LEU A 150 5.42 1.16 7.10
C LEU A 150 4.00 0.99 6.54
N THR A 151 3.56 1.90 5.67
CA THR A 151 2.23 1.83 5.04
C THR A 151 2.09 0.58 4.19
N SER A 152 3.02 0.31 3.26
CA SER A 152 2.97 -0.91 2.45
C SER A 152 3.38 -2.14 3.25
N GLY A 153 4.33 -1.99 4.18
CA GLY A 153 4.81 -3.03 5.10
C GLY A 153 3.70 -3.65 5.95
N THR A 154 2.74 -2.84 6.38
CA THR A 154 1.58 -3.29 7.18
C THR A 154 0.30 -3.42 6.35
N ASN A 155 0.40 -3.25 5.03
CA ASN A 155 -0.77 -3.30 4.17
C ASN A 155 -1.29 -4.74 4.06
N PRO A 156 -2.52 -5.03 4.53
CA PRO A 156 -3.08 -6.37 4.48
C PRO A 156 -3.19 -6.90 3.04
N LYS A 157 -3.43 -6.05 2.03
CA LYS A 157 -3.45 -6.48 0.61
C LYS A 157 -2.08 -7.00 0.18
N ALA A 158 -1.02 -6.29 0.56
CA ALA A 158 0.34 -6.69 0.26
C ALA A 158 0.67 -8.02 0.94
N LEU A 159 0.39 -8.11 2.24
CA LEU A 159 0.58 -9.33 3.00
C LEU A 159 -0.13 -10.50 2.34
N LEU A 160 -1.38 -10.36 1.92
CA LEU A 160 -2.12 -11.45 1.29
C LEU A 160 -1.58 -11.84 -0.08
N LEU A 161 -1.11 -10.89 -0.88
CA LEU A 161 -0.42 -11.22 -2.12
C LEU A 161 0.81 -12.09 -1.84
N TYR A 162 1.67 -11.66 -0.92
CA TYR A 162 2.92 -12.36 -0.66
C TYR A 162 2.71 -13.69 0.08
N VAL A 163 1.77 -13.72 1.02
CA VAL A 163 1.61 -14.84 1.94
C VAL A 163 0.60 -15.86 1.42
N ALA A 164 -0.48 -15.42 0.75
CA ALA A 164 -1.49 -16.33 0.21
C ALA A 164 -1.30 -16.59 -1.28
N LEU A 165 -1.07 -15.56 -2.10
CA LEU A 165 -1.06 -15.72 -3.55
C LEU A 165 0.25 -16.30 -4.10
N ILE A 166 1.41 -15.74 -3.76
CA ILE A 166 2.70 -16.19 -4.33
C ILE A 166 2.94 -17.70 -4.14
N PRO A 167 2.68 -18.31 -2.95
CA PRO A 167 2.88 -19.74 -2.77
C PRO A 167 2.08 -20.63 -3.74
N GLN A 168 0.90 -20.18 -4.18
CA GLN A 168 0.07 -20.93 -5.14
C GLN A 168 0.68 -20.97 -6.54
N PHE A 169 1.58 -20.04 -6.86
CA PHE A 169 2.31 -20.00 -8.12
C PHE A 169 3.67 -20.71 -8.01
N LEU A 170 4.02 -21.33 -6.88
CA LEU A 170 5.24 -22.12 -6.77
C LEU A 170 5.00 -23.54 -7.27
N ASN A 171 5.99 -24.12 -7.95
CA ASN A 171 5.93 -25.49 -8.45
C ASN A 171 7.11 -26.31 -7.91
N ASP A 172 6.82 -27.26 -7.03
CA ASP A 172 7.80 -28.14 -6.38
C ASP A 172 8.43 -29.15 -7.34
N SER A 173 7.75 -29.45 -8.45
CA SER A 173 8.27 -30.34 -9.51
C SER A 173 9.17 -29.61 -10.50
N SER A 174 9.31 -28.29 -10.39
CA SER A 174 10.20 -27.52 -11.27
C SER A 174 11.67 -27.72 -10.88
N PRO A 175 12.60 -27.79 -11.84
CA PRO A 175 14.04 -27.78 -11.52
C PRO A 175 14.53 -26.45 -10.92
N VAL A 176 13.69 -25.41 -10.92
CA VAL A 176 14.02 -24.09 -10.38
C VAL A 176 13.77 -24.08 -8.86
N PRO A 177 14.75 -23.70 -8.01
CA PRO A 177 14.57 -23.66 -6.56
C PRO A 177 13.41 -22.75 -6.13
N MET A 178 12.66 -23.13 -5.09
CA MET A 178 11.49 -22.36 -4.61
C MET A 178 11.84 -20.92 -4.25
N ALA A 179 13.01 -20.68 -3.65
CA ALA A 179 13.50 -19.34 -3.34
C ALA A 179 13.65 -18.46 -4.59
N LEU A 180 14.13 -19.03 -5.69
CA LEU A 180 14.28 -18.32 -6.96
C LEU A 180 12.92 -18.06 -7.61
N GLN A 181 12.01 -19.03 -7.61
CA GLN A 181 10.63 -18.83 -8.09
C GLN A 181 9.94 -17.70 -7.32
N THR A 182 10.05 -17.73 -5.98
CA THR A 182 9.51 -16.71 -5.07
C THR A 182 10.11 -15.32 -5.36
N THR A 183 11.42 -15.27 -5.58
CA THR A 183 12.12 -14.03 -5.96
C THR A 183 11.60 -13.49 -7.28
N ILE A 184 11.42 -14.34 -8.29
CA ILE A 184 10.90 -13.96 -9.62
C ILE A 184 9.50 -13.36 -9.50
N PHE A 185 8.57 -14.01 -8.79
CA PHE A 185 7.21 -13.49 -8.59
C PHE A 185 7.21 -12.19 -7.76
N GLY A 186 7.97 -12.15 -6.67
CA GLY A 186 8.08 -10.96 -5.82
C GLY A 186 8.66 -9.75 -6.56
N LEU A 187 9.72 -9.94 -7.36
CA LEU A 187 10.30 -8.88 -8.19
C LEU A 187 9.38 -8.50 -9.35
N GLY A 188 8.69 -9.46 -9.96
CA GLY A 188 7.67 -9.18 -10.98
C GLY A 188 6.59 -8.25 -10.45
N HIS A 189 6.06 -8.53 -9.25
CA HIS A 189 5.09 -7.65 -8.60
C HIS A 189 5.69 -6.30 -8.21
N PHE A 190 6.94 -6.26 -7.74
CA PHE A 190 7.63 -5.01 -7.45
C PHE A 190 7.74 -4.11 -8.68
N LEU A 191 8.08 -4.67 -9.85
CA LEU A 191 8.15 -3.92 -11.12
C LEU A 191 6.78 -3.42 -11.57
N VAL A 192 5.73 -4.25 -11.46
CA VAL A 192 4.34 -3.84 -11.70
C VAL A 192 3.96 -2.68 -10.77
N SER A 193 4.31 -2.78 -9.50
CA SER A 193 4.01 -1.75 -8.49
C SER A 193 4.72 -0.44 -8.75
N ILE A 194 5.97 -0.46 -9.24
CA ILE A 194 6.66 0.75 -9.72
C ILE A 194 5.81 1.44 -10.77
N LEU A 195 5.44 0.71 -11.82
CA LEU A 195 4.68 1.26 -12.94
C LEU A 195 3.34 1.85 -12.47
N VAL A 196 2.57 1.08 -11.70
CA VAL A 196 1.26 1.50 -11.21
C VAL A 196 1.38 2.69 -10.26
N TYR A 197 2.35 2.71 -9.33
CA TYR A 197 2.42 3.76 -8.31
C TYR A 197 2.87 5.10 -8.89
N PHE A 198 3.80 5.07 -9.85
CA PHE A 198 4.15 6.28 -10.59
C PHE A 198 3.02 6.73 -11.53
N ALA A 199 2.27 5.80 -12.13
CA ALA A 199 1.08 6.15 -12.90
C ALA A 199 0.01 6.82 -12.03
N VAL A 200 -0.23 6.30 -10.82
CA VAL A 200 -1.14 6.90 -9.82
C VAL A 200 -0.64 8.26 -9.37
N ALA A 201 0.66 8.41 -9.10
CA ALA A 201 1.24 9.70 -8.72
C ALA A 201 1.08 10.76 -9.83
N LYS A 202 1.37 10.40 -11.09
CA LYS A 202 1.14 11.28 -12.25
C LYS A 202 -0.34 11.57 -12.46
N ALA A 203 -1.20 10.56 -12.31
CA ALA A 203 -2.64 10.72 -12.41
C ALA A 203 -3.16 11.67 -11.33
N ALA A 204 -2.66 11.59 -10.10
CA ALA A 204 -3.01 12.52 -9.03
C ALA A 204 -2.53 13.96 -9.33
N GLN A 205 -1.41 14.13 -10.02
CA GLN A 205 -0.93 15.46 -10.45
C GLN A 205 -1.76 16.04 -11.61
N LEU A 206 -2.20 15.20 -12.54
CA LEU A 206 -2.82 15.62 -13.80
C LEU A 206 -4.36 15.60 -13.77
N LEU A 207 -4.98 14.64 -13.08
CA LEU A 207 -6.42 14.37 -13.13
C LEU A 207 -7.22 14.90 -11.95
N LEU A 208 -6.61 15.17 -10.79
CA LEU A 208 -7.36 15.72 -9.64
C LEU A 208 -7.85 17.15 -9.87
N SER A 209 -7.43 17.80 -10.97
CA SER A 209 -7.96 19.06 -11.45
C SER A 209 -9.01 18.93 -12.57
N SER A 210 -9.29 17.72 -13.13
CA SER A 210 -10.11 17.63 -14.36
C SER A 210 -11.14 16.49 -14.49
N ARG A 211 -10.93 15.24 -14.03
CA ARG A 211 -11.86 14.12 -14.36
C ARG A 211 -11.97 12.99 -13.31
N PRO A 212 -12.80 13.16 -12.25
CA PRO A 212 -13.01 12.14 -11.20
C PRO A 212 -13.70 10.85 -11.69
N THR A 213 -14.39 10.86 -12.84
CA THR A 213 -15.14 9.71 -13.38
C THR A 213 -14.23 8.57 -13.83
N ALA A 214 -13.08 8.86 -14.42
CA ALA A 214 -12.15 7.83 -14.91
C ALA A 214 -11.58 6.98 -13.75
N ALA A 215 -11.25 7.62 -12.62
CA ALA A 215 -10.79 6.95 -11.41
C ALA A 215 -11.85 5.99 -10.83
N ARG A 216 -13.14 6.37 -10.92
CA ARG A 216 -14.25 5.53 -10.47
C ARG A 216 -14.44 4.29 -11.34
N ILE A 217 -14.29 4.42 -12.66
CA ILE A 217 -14.40 3.27 -13.60
C ILE A 217 -13.28 2.26 -13.33
N VAL A 218 -12.03 2.73 -13.22
CA VAL A 218 -10.89 1.85 -12.92
C VAL A 218 -11.09 1.12 -11.59
N THR A 219 -11.57 1.83 -10.57
CA THR A 219 -11.89 1.26 -9.25
C THR A 219 -12.96 0.16 -9.33
N LEU A 220 -14.04 0.40 -10.09
CA LEU A 220 -15.12 -0.57 -10.25
C LEU A 220 -14.66 -1.81 -11.00
N CYS A 221 -13.99 -1.63 -12.15
CA CYS A 221 -13.46 -2.74 -12.94
C CYS A 221 -12.49 -3.60 -12.11
N SER A 222 -11.59 -2.96 -11.38
CA SER A 222 -10.62 -3.64 -10.51
C SER A 222 -11.32 -4.46 -9.42
N GLY A 223 -12.33 -3.90 -8.76
CA GLY A 223 -13.13 -4.63 -7.76
C GLY A 223 -13.87 -5.85 -8.32
N ILE A 224 -14.43 -5.76 -9.53
CA ILE A 224 -15.09 -6.90 -10.20
C ILE A 224 -14.08 -8.01 -10.49
N ILE A 225 -12.92 -7.67 -11.04
CA ILE A 225 -11.88 -8.66 -11.38
C ILE A 225 -11.35 -9.32 -10.11
N MET A 226 -11.18 -8.58 -9.00
CA MET A 226 -10.80 -9.18 -7.72
C MET A 226 -11.77 -10.24 -7.22
N ILE A 227 -13.09 -9.97 -7.32
CA ILE A 227 -14.12 -10.94 -6.93
C ILE A 227 -14.04 -12.17 -7.82
N ALA A 228 -13.83 -12.00 -9.13
CA ALA A 228 -13.67 -13.12 -10.05
C ALA A 228 -12.44 -13.97 -9.73
N ILE A 229 -11.28 -13.34 -9.47
CA ILE A 229 -10.05 -14.04 -9.07
C ILE A 229 -10.26 -14.77 -7.75
N SER A 230 -10.86 -14.12 -6.74
CA SER A 230 -11.17 -14.75 -5.46
C SER A 230 -12.07 -15.99 -5.61
N ALA A 231 -13.13 -15.88 -6.41
CA ALA A 231 -14.02 -17.01 -6.69
C ALA A 231 -13.29 -18.15 -7.40
N LEU A 232 -12.37 -17.83 -8.31
CA LEU A 232 -11.53 -18.82 -9.00
C LEU A 232 -10.59 -19.52 -8.00
N LEU A 233 -9.91 -18.79 -7.12
CA LEU A 233 -9.04 -19.36 -6.09
C LEU A 233 -9.80 -20.29 -5.13
N LEU A 234 -11.00 -19.90 -4.72
CA LEU A 234 -11.86 -20.74 -3.87
C LEU A 234 -12.37 -21.97 -4.63
N CYS A 235 -12.73 -21.82 -5.91
CA CYS A 235 -13.17 -22.94 -6.74
C CYS A 235 -12.06 -23.99 -6.89
N GLU A 236 -10.84 -23.59 -7.24
CA GLU A 236 -9.71 -24.53 -7.33
C GLU A 236 -9.44 -25.23 -5.99
N GLN A 237 -9.53 -24.50 -4.87
CA GLN A 237 -9.32 -25.04 -3.53
C GLN A 237 -10.37 -26.06 -3.07
N PHE A 238 -11.62 -25.98 -3.52
CA PHE A 238 -12.72 -26.82 -3.01
C PHE A 238 -13.33 -27.78 -4.03
N VAL A 239 -13.07 -27.57 -5.33
CA VAL A 239 -13.68 -28.35 -6.43
C VAL A 239 -12.65 -29.26 -7.11
N VAL A 240 -11.35 -28.96 -7.04
CA VAL A 240 -10.28 -29.71 -7.72
C VAL A 240 -9.43 -30.54 -6.74
N VAL A 241 -9.88 -30.65 -5.48
CA VAL A 241 -9.28 -31.54 -4.46
C VAL A 241 -9.82 -32.96 -4.56
#